data_AF-A0A7S2ILR5-F1
#
_entry.id   AF-A0A7S2ILR5-F1
#
_cell.length_a   1.000
_cell.length_b   1.000
_cell.length_c   1.000
_cell.angle_alpha   90.00
_cell.angle_beta   90.00
_cell.angle_gamma   90.00
#
_symmetry.space_group_name_H-M   'P 1'
#
loop_
_entity.id
_entity.type
_entity.pdbx_description
1 polymer ?
#
loop_
_entity_poly.entity_id
_entity_poly.type
_entity_poly.pdbx_seq_one_letter_code
_entity_poly.pdbx_strand_id
1 'polypeptide(L)'
;MDHFSAPGPPQKATEHNGVALPDVCLTPTAPDGFSHVFIIGDWGGVFGKRGLQPADSRARAFGIKHRQFVFGADDWAQQRVAEQMLKRAKLSKPDYIINCGDNFYW
;
A
#
# COMPACT_ATOMS: atom_id res chain seq x y z
N MET A 1 -15.18 18.62 -9.34
CA MET A 1 -15.17 17.16 -9.21
C MET A 1 -15.10 16.84 -7.72
N ASP A 2 -15.84 15.85 -7.26
CA ASP A 2 -15.90 15.41 -5.85
C ASP A 2 -14.92 14.27 -5.51
N HIS A 3 -14.12 13.87 -6.50
CA HIS A 3 -13.17 12.78 -6.39
C HIS A 3 -11.86 13.08 -7.10
N PHE A 4 -10.81 12.46 -6.59
CA PHE A 4 -9.48 12.52 -7.16
C PHE A 4 -9.43 11.79 -8.52
N SER A 5 -8.84 12.42 -9.53
CA SER A 5 -8.56 11.79 -10.82
C SER A 5 -7.07 11.50 -10.93
N ALA A 6 -6.72 10.21 -10.86
CA ALA A 6 -5.34 9.79 -11.04
C ALA A 6 -4.89 10.03 -12.49
N PRO A 7 -3.64 10.46 -12.74
CA PRO A 7 -3.09 10.48 -14.09
C PRO A 7 -3.05 9.05 -14.65
N GLY A 8 -2.96 8.94 -15.97
CA GLY A 8 -2.75 7.65 -16.62
C GLY A 8 -1.55 6.89 -16.05
N PRO A 9 -1.54 5.55 -16.13
CA PRO A 9 -0.43 4.75 -15.64
C PRO A 9 0.88 5.20 -16.31
N PRO A 10 1.93 5.49 -15.53
CA PRO A 10 3.18 5.98 -16.09
C PRO A 10 3.93 4.87 -16.84
N GLN A 11 4.70 5.23 -17.87
CA GLN A 11 5.64 4.32 -18.53
C GLN A 11 6.92 4.10 -17.73
N LYS A 12 7.31 5.08 -16.89
CA LYS A 12 8.50 5.02 -16.02
C LYS A 12 8.12 5.35 -14.59
N ALA A 13 8.82 4.74 -13.63
CA ALA A 13 8.56 4.95 -12.20
C ALA A 13 8.63 6.43 -11.76
N THR A 14 9.38 7.27 -12.49
CA THR A 14 9.58 8.69 -12.16
C THR A 14 8.78 9.65 -13.02
N GLU A 15 7.90 9.16 -13.91
CA GLU A 15 7.22 10.00 -14.90
C GLU A 15 6.36 11.11 -14.27
N HIS A 16 5.73 10.80 -13.12
CA HIS A 16 4.87 11.74 -12.40
C HIS A 16 5.60 12.48 -11.27
N ASN A 17 6.94 12.39 -11.18
CA ASN A 17 7.70 13.05 -10.12
C ASN A 17 7.55 14.58 -10.20
N GLY A 18 7.03 15.19 -9.13
CA GLY A 18 6.83 16.64 -9.04
C GLY A 18 5.63 17.17 -9.83
N VAL A 19 4.84 16.29 -10.45
CA VAL A 19 3.59 16.70 -11.12
C VAL A 19 2.56 17.06 -10.05
N ALA A 20 2.11 18.30 -10.07
CA ALA A 20 0.99 18.75 -9.25
C ALA A 20 -0.30 18.15 -9.80
N LEU A 21 -1.07 17.53 -8.91
CA LEU A 21 -2.38 17.00 -9.24
C LEU A 21 -3.42 18.13 -9.20
N PRO A 22 -4.50 18.05 -10.00
CA PRO A 22 -5.57 19.04 -9.94
C PRO A 22 -6.20 19.11 -8.55
N ASP A 23 -6.60 20.31 -8.15
CA ASP A 23 -7.37 20.52 -6.93
C ASP A 23 -8.69 19.74 -6.98
N VAL A 24 -9.06 19.15 -5.85
CA VAL A 24 -10.31 18.40 -5.68
C VAL A 24 -11.03 18.88 -4.42
N CYS A 25 -12.35 19.06 -4.53
CA CYS A 25 -13.19 19.25 -3.37
C CYS A 25 -13.65 17.89 -2.88
N LEU A 26 -13.28 17.49 -1.66
CA LEU A 26 -13.76 16.23 -1.08
C LEU A 26 -15.01 16.49 -0.24
N THR A 27 -16.06 15.69 -0.48
CA THR A 27 -17.27 15.71 0.34
C THR A 27 -17.14 14.60 1.40
N PRO A 28 -17.13 14.93 2.70
CA PRO A 28 -17.11 13.93 3.76
C PRO A 28 -18.28 12.95 3.65
N THR A 29 -17.99 11.64 3.66
CA THR A 29 -19.05 10.60 3.73
C THR A 29 -19.19 10.00 5.13
N ALA A 30 -18.20 10.20 6.00
CA ALA A 30 -18.22 9.67 7.36
C ALA A 30 -19.19 10.47 8.25
N PRO A 31 -19.86 9.80 9.23
CA PRO A 31 -20.84 10.47 10.11
C PRO A 31 -20.28 11.59 11.00
N ASP A 32 -18.97 11.61 11.22
CA ASP A 32 -18.29 12.66 12.00
C ASP A 32 -17.99 13.93 11.17
N GLY A 33 -18.37 13.95 9.89
CA GLY A 33 -18.20 15.10 9.01
C GLY A 33 -16.77 15.26 8.48
N PHE A 34 -15.90 14.26 8.63
CA PHE A 34 -14.55 14.26 8.09
C PHE A 34 -14.41 13.31 6.89
N SER A 35 -13.51 13.66 5.95
CA SER A 35 -13.04 12.70 4.94
C SER A 35 -11.94 11.85 5.55
N HIS A 36 -12.02 10.53 5.34
CA HIS A 36 -11.02 9.61 5.83
C HIS A 36 -10.28 8.96 4.66
N VAL A 37 -8.96 8.91 4.76
CA VAL A 37 -8.10 8.36 3.73
C VAL A 37 -7.19 7.33 4.34
N PHE A 38 -7.06 6.19 3.68
CA PHE A 38 -6.00 5.24 3.98
C PHE A 38 -4.78 5.53 3.13
N ILE A 39 -3.61 5.49 3.77
CA ILE A 39 -2.33 5.61 3.10
C ILE A 39 -1.59 4.29 3.33
N ILE A 40 -1.08 3.69 2.27
CA ILE A 40 -0.36 2.42 2.31
C ILE A 40 0.90 2.48 1.44
N GLY A 41 1.97 1.85 1.90
CA GLY A 41 3.22 1.63 1.15
C GLY A 41 4.04 0.54 1.83
N ASP A 42 5.18 0.18 1.23
CA ASP A 42 6.21 -0.69 1.84
C ASP A 42 5.69 -2.03 2.38
N TRP A 43 4.86 -2.71 1.61
CA TRP A 43 4.24 -3.98 2.00
C TRP A 43 4.46 -5.06 0.95
N GLY A 44 5.61 -5.02 0.29
CA GLY A 44 5.76 -5.66 -1.00
C GLY A 44 5.99 -7.17 -1.02
N GLY A 45 5.61 -7.77 -2.15
CA GLY A 45 5.88 -9.16 -2.51
C GLY A 45 6.81 -9.26 -3.73
N VAL A 46 7.39 -10.43 -3.96
CA VAL A 46 8.24 -10.72 -5.13
C VAL A 46 7.59 -11.80 -6.00
N PHE A 47 7.77 -11.71 -7.31
CA PHE A 47 7.32 -12.78 -8.21
C PHE A 47 8.43 -13.82 -8.38
N GLY A 48 8.32 -14.94 -7.66
CA GLY A 48 9.30 -16.02 -7.75
C GLY A 48 8.83 -17.17 -8.65
N LYS A 49 9.64 -18.24 -8.73
CA LYS A 49 9.37 -19.42 -9.57
C LYS A 49 8.04 -20.13 -9.31
N ARG A 50 7.45 -19.93 -8.13
CA ARG A 50 6.18 -20.54 -7.70
C ARG A 50 5.04 -19.51 -7.64
N GLY A 51 5.21 -18.36 -8.28
CA GLY A 51 4.29 -17.23 -8.18
C GLY A 51 4.69 -16.23 -7.10
N LEU A 52 3.72 -15.42 -6.67
CA LEU A 52 3.87 -14.37 -5.67
C LEU A 52 4.35 -14.95 -4.33
N GLN A 53 5.42 -14.36 -3.80
CA GLN A 53 6.04 -14.73 -2.54
C GLN A 53 6.31 -13.47 -1.70
N PRO A 54 6.45 -13.58 -0.38
CA PRO A 54 6.85 -12.44 0.44
C PRO A 54 8.23 -11.92 0.04
N ALA A 55 8.40 -10.60 0.03
CA ALA A 55 9.73 -10.02 -0.12
C ALA A 55 10.53 -10.23 1.18
N ASP A 56 11.55 -11.08 1.12
CA ASP A 56 12.32 -11.45 2.31
C ASP A 56 13.53 -10.53 2.54
N SER A 57 13.31 -9.43 3.26
CA SER A 57 14.39 -8.50 3.66
C SER A 57 15.21 -8.98 4.87
N ARG A 58 15.16 -10.28 5.22
CA ARG A 58 15.76 -10.84 6.45
C ARG A 58 16.90 -11.82 6.13
N ALA A 59 17.18 -12.05 4.85
CA ALA A 59 18.37 -12.77 4.42
C ALA A 59 19.64 -12.16 5.05
N ARG A 60 20.70 -12.96 5.23
CA ARG A 60 21.96 -12.51 5.84
C ARG A 60 22.55 -11.26 5.16
N ALA A 61 22.27 -11.08 3.87
CA ALA A 61 22.67 -9.91 3.09
C ALA A 61 22.11 -8.58 3.65
N PHE A 62 21.03 -8.62 4.44
CA PHE A 62 20.39 -7.43 5.04
C PHE A 62 20.87 -7.12 6.46
N GLY A 63 22.01 -7.69 6.90
CA GLY A 63 22.73 -7.30 8.11
C GLY A 63 21.84 -7.26 9.36
N ILE A 64 21.58 -6.06 9.87
CA ILE A 64 20.79 -5.82 11.09
C ILE A 64 19.35 -6.37 11.02
N LYS A 65 18.81 -6.60 9.82
CA LYS A 65 17.46 -7.17 9.64
C LYS A 65 17.46 -8.70 9.73
N HIS A 66 18.62 -9.34 9.85
CA HIS A 66 18.70 -10.80 9.82
C HIS A 66 17.99 -11.42 11.01
N ARG A 67 17.01 -12.28 10.72
CA ARG A 67 16.31 -13.10 11.71
C ARG A 67 15.75 -14.37 11.07
N GLN A 68 15.32 -15.31 11.91
CA GLN A 68 14.66 -16.54 11.48
C GLN A 68 13.29 -16.27 10.83
N PHE A 69 12.90 -17.14 9.89
CA PHE A 69 11.55 -17.20 9.30
C PHE A 69 10.50 -17.53 10.36
N VAL A 70 9.51 -16.65 10.50
CA VAL A 70 8.35 -16.84 11.37
C VAL A 70 7.17 -17.20 10.48
N PHE A 71 6.90 -18.49 10.37
CA PHE A 71 5.74 -19.00 9.67
C PHE A 71 4.43 -18.48 10.29
N GLY A 72 3.44 -18.26 9.42
CA GLY A 72 2.20 -17.55 9.72
C GLY A 72 2.35 -16.04 9.75
N ALA A 73 3.53 -15.47 9.98
CA ALA A 73 3.75 -14.02 10.03
C ALA A 73 4.40 -13.51 8.74
N ASP A 74 5.55 -14.05 8.38
CA ASP A 74 6.36 -13.58 7.24
C ASP A 74 5.79 -14.02 5.89
N ASP A 75 5.20 -15.22 5.82
CA ASP A 75 4.54 -15.78 4.64
C ASP A 75 3.13 -15.21 4.38
N TRP A 76 2.57 -14.48 5.36
CA TRP A 76 1.24 -13.86 5.28
C TRP A 76 1.30 -12.34 5.40
N ALA A 77 2.46 -11.71 5.22
CA ALA A 77 2.63 -10.28 5.48
C ALA A 77 1.63 -9.41 4.69
N GLN A 78 1.47 -9.66 3.38
CA GLN A 78 0.53 -8.90 2.54
C GLN A 78 -0.92 -9.12 2.95
N GLN A 79 -1.31 -10.38 3.22
CA GLN A 79 -2.65 -10.76 3.63
C GLN A 79 -2.99 -10.13 4.99
N ARG A 80 -2.05 -10.11 5.93
CA ARG A 80 -2.23 -9.49 7.25
C ARG A 80 -2.44 -7.98 7.14
N VAL A 81 -1.72 -7.29 6.25
CA VAL A 81 -1.97 -5.87 5.97
C VAL A 81 -3.39 -5.67 5.43
N ALA A 82 -3.79 -6.47 4.44
CA ALA A 82 -5.14 -6.40 3.87
C ALA A 82 -6.25 -6.66 4.91
N GLU A 83 -6.06 -7.66 5.79
CA GLU A 83 -6.98 -7.95 6.89
C GLU A 83 -7.12 -6.79 7.88
N GLN A 84 -6.00 -6.13 8.23
CA GLN A 84 -6.04 -4.98 9.14
C GLN A 84 -6.69 -3.77 8.49
N MET A 85 -6.41 -3.51 7.21
CA MET A 85 -7.13 -2.48 6.45
C MET A 85 -8.63 -2.75 6.43
N LEU A 86 -9.05 -3.99 6.16
CA LEU A 86 -10.46 -4.37 6.17
C LEU A 86 -11.12 -4.15 7.55
N LYS A 87 -10.44 -4.55 8.63
CA LYS A 87 -10.94 -4.32 10.00
C LYS A 87 -11.09 -2.83 10.29
N ARG A 88 -10.08 -2.03 9.93
CA ARG A 88 -10.10 -0.57 10.16
C ARG A 88 -11.13 0.13 9.29
N ALA A 89 -11.37 -0.32 8.07
CA ALA A 89 -12.31 0.28 7.13
C ALA A 89 -13.74 0.29 7.67
N LYS A 90 -14.14 -0.74 8.44
CA LYS A 90 -15.47 -0.81 9.09
C LYS A 90 -15.72 0.32 10.08
N LEU A 91 -14.65 0.83 10.71
CA LEU A 91 -14.73 1.88 11.72
C LEU A 91 -14.51 3.26 11.12
N SER A 92 -13.43 3.39 10.35
CA SER A 92 -13.01 4.67 9.77
C SER A 92 -13.74 5.03 8.49
N LYS A 93 -14.38 4.09 7.77
CA LYS A 93 -15.13 4.38 6.54
C LYS A 93 -14.34 5.25 5.56
N PRO A 94 -13.14 4.83 5.13
CA PRO A 94 -12.30 5.65 4.25
C PRO A 94 -12.97 5.84 2.89
N ASP A 95 -12.86 7.05 2.35
CA ASP A 95 -13.32 7.42 1.01
C ASP A 95 -12.34 6.96 -0.07
N TYR A 96 -11.04 6.96 0.26
CA TYR A 96 -9.95 6.67 -0.67
C TYR A 96 -8.83 5.83 -0.03
N ILE A 97 -8.10 5.12 -0.89
CA ILE A 97 -6.81 4.52 -0.56
C ILE A 97 -5.75 5.19 -1.45
N ILE A 98 -4.76 5.82 -0.83
CA ILE A 98 -3.56 6.32 -1.49
C ILE A 98 -2.48 5.26 -1.34
N ASN A 99 -2.00 4.74 -2.46
CA ASN A 99 -0.90 3.80 -2.52
C ASN A 99 0.40 4.55 -2.87
N CYS A 100 1.35 4.54 -1.94
CA CYS A 100 2.62 5.25 -2.04
C CYS A 100 3.76 4.43 -2.68
N GLY A 101 3.50 3.20 -3.14
CA GLY A 101 4.50 2.36 -3.80
C GLY A 101 5.08 1.26 -2.90
N ASP A 102 6.12 0.59 -3.43
CA ASP A 102 6.79 -0.56 -2.78
C ASP A 102 5.85 -1.71 -2.42
N ASN A 103 4.90 -1.97 -3.32
CA ASN A 103 3.93 -3.07 -3.24
C ASN A 103 4.46 -4.38 -3.83
N PHE A 104 5.42 -4.29 -4.75
CA PHE A 104 6.04 -5.44 -5.41
C PHE A 104 7.49 -5.12 -5.78
N TYR A 105 8.35 -6.12 -5.71
CA TYR A 105 9.76 -6.04 -6.06
C TYR A 105 10.12 -7.09 -7.12
N TRP A 106 11.23 -6.87 -7.83
CA TRP A 106 11.76 -7.72 -8.90
C TRP A 106 13.11 -8.37 -8.53
#